data_AF-A0AAW2V6V9-F1
#
_entry.id   AF-A0AAW2V6V9-F1
#
_cell.length_a   1.000
_cell.length_b   1.000
_cell.length_c   1.000
_cell.angle_alpha   90.00
_cell.angle_beta   90.00
_cell.angle_gamma   90.00
#
_symmetry.space_group_name_H-M   'P 1'
#
loop_
_entity.id
_entity.type
_entity.pdbx_description
1 polymer ?
#
loop_
_entity_poly.entity_id
_entity_poly.type
_entity_poly.pdbx_seq_one_letter_code
_entity_poly.pdbx_strand_id
1 'polypeptide(L)'
;MGEEMVTAANIVVSLVLGGFLLLVLRFCDALLLKPRRLRSRLVKQGIGGPEPSFLYGNIAEMKRIIETQEPLVEKSGASGELVHAWPSVVFPYLQQWRQEYGTTFLYSTGNIQLLCITDLEMVKEVIHCTSLNLGKPTYLSTERGPLLGRGILSSNGPYWAYQRKIIAPEFYVHRVKGMVNLMAESTLTMLRTWENRSESSEGKVEIRVDEDFRSLSADIISRACFGRSYVQGENIFSKLQSLQQIMSKGNIGVPGLRYIPNKHNREIWKLEREIDSMILEVVKSRSDDDKNKCDLLQSILSAAESYGDNSDIPADIS
;
A
#
# COMPACT_ATOMS: atom_id res chain seq x y z
N MET A 1 -61.98 4.49 4.98
CA MET A 1 -60.85 3.60 5.32
C MET A 1 -60.04 3.14 4.11
N GLY A 2 -60.65 2.70 3.00
CA GLY A 2 -59.89 2.23 1.82
C GLY A 2 -59.08 3.31 1.09
N GLU A 3 -59.66 4.48 0.83
CA GLU A 3 -58.99 5.56 0.07
C GLU A 3 -57.82 6.20 0.82
N GLU A 4 -57.96 6.43 2.13
CA GLU A 4 -56.87 6.98 2.96
C GLU A 4 -55.66 6.04 3.01
N MET A 5 -55.90 4.73 3.08
CA MET A 5 -54.84 3.72 3.07
C MET A 5 -54.11 3.67 1.71
N VAL A 6 -54.84 3.81 0.59
CA VAL A 6 -54.25 3.90 -0.76
C VAL A 6 -53.44 5.19 -0.92
N THR A 7 -53.93 6.30 -0.39
CA THR A 7 -53.25 7.59 -0.48
C THR A 7 -51.96 7.59 0.34
N ALA A 8 -51.99 7.04 1.56
CA ALA A 8 -50.81 6.84 2.40
C ALA A 8 -49.78 5.93 1.73
N ALA A 9 -50.21 4.82 1.10
CA ALA A 9 -49.32 3.93 0.36
C ALA A 9 -48.63 4.63 -0.82
N ASN A 10 -49.36 5.45 -1.58
CA ASN A 10 -48.81 6.21 -2.71
C ASN A 10 -47.78 7.26 -2.27
N ILE A 11 -47.99 7.90 -1.11
CA ILE A 11 -47.02 8.83 -0.52
C ILE A 11 -45.73 8.10 -0.14
N VAL A 12 -45.85 6.94 0.52
CA VAL A 12 -44.69 6.11 0.90
C VAL A 12 -43.91 5.66 -0.34
N VAL A 13 -44.59 5.16 -1.37
CA VAL A 13 -43.95 4.75 -2.63
C VAL A 13 -43.24 5.93 -3.30
N SER A 14 -43.86 7.11 -3.32
CA SER A 14 -43.25 8.31 -3.89
C SER A 14 -42.01 8.77 -3.11
N LEU A 15 -42.03 8.68 -1.78
CA LEU A 15 -40.87 8.99 -0.93
C LEU A 15 -39.73 7.99 -1.16
N VAL A 16 -40.04 6.70 -1.29
CA VAL A 16 -39.05 5.65 -1.58
C VAL A 16 -38.43 5.86 -2.96
N LEU A 17 -39.24 6.13 -3.99
CA LEU A 17 -38.76 6.42 -5.34
C LEU A 17 -37.92 7.70 -5.39
N GLY A 18 -38.35 8.75 -4.70
CA GLY A 18 -37.59 10.00 -4.57
C GLY A 18 -36.24 9.78 -3.89
N GLY A 19 -36.23 9.02 -2.79
CA GLY A 19 -35.01 8.62 -2.10
C GLY A 19 -34.07 7.80 -2.99
N PHE A 20 -34.60 6.83 -3.72
CA PHE A 20 -33.83 6.03 -4.67
C PHE A 20 -33.23 6.88 -5.79
N LEU A 21 -34.00 7.79 -6.39
CA LEU A 21 -33.50 8.70 -7.42
C LEU A 21 -32.37 9.58 -6.89
N LEU A 22 -32.49 10.13 -5.68
CA LEU A 22 -31.42 10.90 -5.04
C LEU A 22 -30.15 10.06 -4.84
N LEU A 23 -30.29 8.80 -4.43
CA LEU A 23 -29.15 7.88 -4.31
C LEU A 23 -28.49 7.62 -5.66
N VAL A 24 -29.27 7.37 -6.72
CA VAL A 24 -28.76 7.19 -8.09
C VAL A 24 -28.04 8.45 -8.57
N LEU A 25 -28.59 9.64 -8.35
CA LEU A 25 -27.96 10.90 -8.71
C LEU A 25 -26.64 11.12 -7.96
N ARG A 26 -26.59 10.83 -6.65
CA ARG A 26 -25.35 10.89 -5.87
C ARG A 26 -24.32 9.87 -6.35
N PHE A 27 -24.76 8.67 -6.71
CA PHE A 27 -23.90 7.64 -7.25
C PHE A 27 -23.31 8.06 -8.60
N CYS A 28 -24.13 8.59 -9.51
CA CYS A 28 -23.68 9.15 -10.79
C CYS A 28 -22.71 10.32 -10.61
N ASP A 29 -22.98 11.22 -9.67
CA ASP A 29 -22.07 12.34 -9.39
C ASP A 29 -20.73 11.86 -8.84
N ALA A 30 -20.75 10.95 -7.87
CA ALA A 30 -19.54 10.42 -7.25
C ALA A 30 -18.70 9.58 -8.22
N LEU A 31 -19.34 8.73 -9.04
CA LEU A 31 -18.63 7.79 -9.90
C LEU A 31 -18.24 8.37 -11.26
N LEU A 32 -19.05 9.26 -11.82
CA LEU A 32 -18.86 9.73 -13.20
C LEU A 32 -18.47 11.20 -13.27
N LEU A 33 -19.22 12.07 -12.60
CA LEU A 33 -19.03 13.50 -12.74
C LEU A 33 -17.79 13.98 -11.99
N LYS A 34 -17.54 13.48 -10.77
CA LYS A 34 -16.40 13.91 -9.96
C LYS A 34 -15.04 13.60 -10.63
N PRO A 35 -14.74 12.36 -11.10
CA PRO A 35 -13.49 12.10 -11.81
C PRO A 35 -13.34 12.93 -13.09
N ARG A 36 -14.42 13.07 -13.88
CA ARG A 36 -14.42 13.89 -15.11
C ARG A 36 -14.18 15.37 -14.84
N ARG A 37 -14.78 15.94 -13.78
CA ARG A 37 -14.56 17.33 -13.37
C ARG A 37 -13.10 17.56 -12.96
N LEU A 38 -12.50 16.64 -12.19
CA LEU A 38 -11.09 16.71 -11.80
C LEU A 38 -10.18 16.69 -13.03
N ARG A 39 -10.39 15.73 -13.94
CA ARG A 39 -9.64 15.64 -15.18
C ARG A 39 -9.79 16.90 -16.04
N SER A 40 -11.02 17.37 -16.23
CA SER A 40 -11.30 18.57 -17.04
C SER A 40 -10.57 19.82 -16.52
N ARG A 41 -10.43 19.98 -15.20
CA ARG A 41 -9.67 21.11 -14.62
C ARG A 41 -8.20 21.08 -15.04
N LEU A 42 -7.57 19.90 -15.00
CA LEU A 42 -6.15 19.73 -15.35
C LEU A 42 -5.92 19.79 -16.87
N VAL A 43 -6.85 19.25 -17.66
CA VAL A 43 -6.83 19.38 -19.13
C VAL A 43 -6.93 20.85 -19.56
N LYS A 44 -7.77 21.65 -18.91
CA LYS A 44 -7.86 23.10 -19.14
C LYS A 44 -6.57 23.86 -18.82
N GLN A 45 -5.70 23.29 -17.99
CA GLN A 45 -4.37 23.82 -17.67
C GLN A 45 -3.29 23.30 -18.63
N GLY A 46 -3.67 22.56 -19.68
CA GLY A 46 -2.75 22.01 -20.67
C GLY A 46 -2.21 20.61 -20.35
N ILE A 47 -2.64 19.99 -19.24
CA ILE A 47 -2.17 18.66 -18.84
C ILE A 47 -3.11 17.60 -19.42
N GLY A 48 -2.70 17.01 -20.55
CA GLY A 48 -3.39 15.91 -21.23
C GLY A 48 -2.98 14.53 -20.73
N GLY A 49 -3.38 13.49 -21.47
CA GLY A 49 -3.01 12.10 -21.21
C GLY A 49 -4.01 11.13 -21.85
N PRO A 50 -3.76 9.80 -21.76
CA PRO A 50 -4.61 8.79 -22.38
C PRO A 50 -6.07 8.89 -21.91
N GLU A 51 -7.02 8.66 -22.83
CA GLU A 51 -8.45 8.75 -22.50
C GLU A 51 -8.91 7.60 -21.60
N PRO A 52 -9.56 7.89 -20.47
CA PRO A 52 -9.98 6.86 -19.52
C PRO A 52 -11.27 6.16 -19.97
N SER A 53 -11.28 4.83 -19.91
CA SER A 53 -12.50 4.03 -20.07
C SER A 53 -13.47 4.22 -18.89
N PHE A 54 -14.74 3.93 -19.14
CA PHE A 54 -15.80 4.03 -18.13
C PHE A 54 -15.53 3.10 -16.94
N LEU A 55 -15.52 3.64 -15.72
CA LEU A 55 -15.28 2.98 -14.41
C LEU A 55 -13.92 2.29 -14.20
N TYR A 56 -13.23 1.88 -15.26
CA TYR A 56 -11.95 1.18 -15.20
C TYR A 56 -10.75 2.08 -15.52
N GLY A 57 -10.98 3.30 -15.99
CA GLY A 57 -9.90 4.22 -16.31
C GLY A 57 -9.00 3.67 -17.41
N ASN A 58 -7.69 3.68 -17.20
CA ASN A 58 -6.70 3.17 -18.16
C ASN A 58 -6.23 1.75 -17.83
N ILE A 59 -6.86 1.03 -16.90
CA ILE A 59 -6.40 -0.31 -16.44
C ILE A 59 -6.28 -1.31 -17.59
N ALA A 60 -7.26 -1.35 -18.50
CA ALA A 60 -7.23 -2.28 -19.63
C ALA A 60 -6.07 -1.95 -20.59
N GLU A 61 -5.82 -0.67 -20.83
CA GLU A 61 -4.72 -0.20 -21.67
C GLU A 61 -3.37 -0.51 -21.02
N MET A 62 -3.23 -0.30 -19.70
CA MET A 62 -2.03 -0.67 -18.93
C MET A 62 -1.72 -2.15 -19.06
N LYS A 63 -2.74 -3.02 -18.87
CA LYS A 63 -2.59 -4.48 -19.01
C LYS A 63 -2.19 -4.87 -20.42
N ARG A 64 -2.86 -4.31 -21.43
CA ARG A 64 -2.53 -4.55 -22.84
C ARG A 64 -1.07 -4.20 -23.15
N ILE A 65 -0.59 -3.02 -22.71
CA ILE A 65 0.80 -2.60 -22.94
C ILE A 65 1.79 -3.57 -22.27
N ILE A 66 1.51 -3.99 -21.03
CA ILE A 66 2.34 -4.97 -20.31
C ILE A 66 2.38 -6.31 -21.04
N GLU A 67 1.23 -6.80 -21.53
CA GLU A 67 1.11 -8.09 -22.23
C GLU A 67 1.77 -8.08 -23.61
N THR A 68 1.76 -6.94 -24.31
CA THR A 68 2.41 -6.79 -25.63
C THR A 68 3.92 -6.59 -25.58
N GLN A 69 4.49 -6.39 -24.38
CA GLN A 69 5.91 -6.16 -24.25
C GLN A 69 6.67 -7.49 -24.30
N GLU A 70 7.66 -7.58 -25.20
CA GLU A 70 8.56 -8.74 -25.25
C GLU A 70 9.35 -8.86 -23.93
N PRO A 71 9.46 -10.06 -23.34
CA PRO A 71 10.27 -10.27 -22.15
C PRO A 71 11.75 -10.00 -22.44
N LEU A 72 12.37 -9.14 -21.62
CA LEU A 72 13.75 -8.67 -21.79
C LEU A 72 14.86 -9.72 -21.66
N VAL A 73 14.52 -10.99 -21.41
CA VAL A 73 15.50 -12.07 -21.32
C VAL A 73 16.34 -12.14 -22.61
N GLU A 74 15.83 -11.71 -23.75
CA GLU A 74 16.57 -11.74 -25.02
C GLU A 74 17.44 -10.51 -25.31
N LYS A 75 17.21 -9.34 -24.68
CA LYS A 75 17.95 -8.10 -25.01
C LYS A 75 19.20 -7.87 -24.16
N SER A 76 19.36 -8.58 -23.05
CA SER A 76 20.54 -8.46 -22.17
C SER A 76 21.72 -9.37 -22.56
N GLY A 77 21.59 -10.17 -23.64
CA GLY A 77 22.52 -11.26 -23.94
C GLY A 77 23.73 -10.92 -24.83
N ALA A 78 23.84 -9.71 -25.40
CA ALA A 78 24.86 -9.43 -26.44
C ALA A 78 26.06 -8.56 -26.01
N SER A 79 25.96 -7.71 -24.98
CA SER A 79 27.02 -6.73 -24.68
C SER A 79 27.50 -6.65 -23.22
N GLY A 80 26.92 -7.41 -22.29
CA GLY A 80 27.37 -7.41 -20.87
C GLY A 80 27.25 -6.05 -20.16
N GLU A 81 26.59 -5.07 -20.78
CA GLU A 81 26.42 -3.72 -20.22
C GLU A 81 25.18 -3.70 -19.31
N LEU A 82 25.37 -3.27 -18.05
CA LEU A 82 24.28 -3.13 -17.09
C LEU A 82 23.37 -1.95 -17.48
N VAL A 83 22.32 -2.23 -18.26
CA VAL A 83 21.34 -1.23 -18.64
C VAL A 83 20.36 -1.01 -17.47
N HIS A 84 20.41 0.16 -16.83
CA HIS A 84 19.46 0.58 -15.78
C HIS A 84 18.08 0.98 -16.35
N ALA A 85 17.50 0.13 -17.20
CA ALA A 85 16.21 0.37 -17.86
C ALA A 85 15.01 -0.22 -17.09
N TRP A 86 15.15 -0.54 -15.80
CA TRP A 86 14.09 -1.17 -15.01
C TRP A 86 12.73 -0.44 -15.05
N PRO A 87 12.62 0.91 -15.10
CA PRO A 87 11.31 1.57 -15.11
C PRO A 87 10.51 1.23 -16.38
N SER A 88 11.18 1.11 -17.52
CA SER A 88 10.55 0.70 -18.78
C SER A 88 10.13 -0.77 -18.81
N VAL A 89 10.72 -1.59 -17.94
CA VAL A 89 10.36 -3.00 -17.78
C VAL A 89 9.14 -3.16 -16.89
N VAL A 90 9.15 -2.45 -15.75
CA VAL A 90 8.13 -2.62 -14.73
C VAL A 90 6.89 -1.77 -15.05
N PHE A 91 7.08 -0.60 -15.68
CA PHE A 91 6.02 0.35 -15.99
C PHE A 91 6.09 0.85 -17.44
N PRO A 92 5.98 -0.06 -18.44
CA PRO A 92 6.10 0.31 -19.85
C PRO A 92 5.08 1.34 -20.32
N TYR A 93 3.86 1.27 -19.78
CA TYR A 93 2.80 2.22 -20.07
C TYR A 93 3.15 3.65 -19.65
N LEU A 94 3.89 3.84 -18.55
CA LEU A 94 4.35 5.18 -18.15
C LEU A 94 5.40 5.72 -19.12
N GLN A 95 6.29 4.86 -19.61
CA GLN A 95 7.28 5.27 -20.60
C GLN A 95 6.61 5.64 -21.93
N GLN A 96 5.68 4.81 -22.42
CA GLN A 96 4.95 5.08 -23.65
C GLN A 96 4.18 6.40 -23.55
N TRP A 97 3.40 6.60 -22.49
CA TRP A 97 2.65 7.84 -22.30
C TRP A 97 3.55 9.05 -22.07
N ARG A 98 4.72 8.89 -21.46
CA ARG A 98 5.71 9.98 -21.37
C ARG A 98 6.20 10.42 -22.75
N GLN A 99 6.41 9.48 -23.67
CA GLN A 99 6.84 9.80 -25.04
C GLN A 99 5.72 10.50 -25.83
N GLU A 100 4.46 10.14 -25.58
CA GLU A 100 3.29 10.67 -26.30
C GLU A 100 2.77 12.01 -25.73
N TYR A 101 2.71 12.14 -24.41
CA TYR A 101 2.08 13.27 -23.72
C TYR A 101 3.08 14.20 -23.00
N GLY A 102 4.37 13.86 -23.01
CA GLY A 102 5.44 14.66 -22.42
C GLY A 102 5.75 14.31 -20.96
N THR A 103 6.44 15.21 -20.27
CA THR A 103 6.97 14.97 -18.92
C THR A 103 5.91 14.97 -17.82
N THR A 104 4.74 15.55 -18.08
CA THR A 104 3.63 15.65 -17.12
C THR A 104 2.32 15.28 -17.82
N PHE A 105 1.66 14.21 -17.36
CA PHE A 105 0.45 13.71 -17.99
C PHE A 105 -0.51 13.03 -17.00
N LEU A 106 -1.78 12.89 -17.41
CA LEU A 106 -2.86 12.31 -16.64
C LEU A 106 -3.23 10.91 -17.10
N TYR A 107 -3.35 10.00 -16.15
CA TYR A 107 -3.99 8.70 -16.38
C TYR A 107 -4.89 8.38 -15.19
N SER A 108 -5.57 7.24 -15.26
CA SER A 108 -6.50 6.84 -14.21
C SER A 108 -6.49 5.35 -13.95
N THR A 109 -6.69 4.99 -12.70
CA THR A 109 -6.97 3.62 -12.27
C THR A 109 -8.36 3.60 -11.68
N GLY A 110 -9.33 3.05 -12.42
CA GLY A 110 -10.73 3.21 -12.11
C GLY A 110 -11.15 4.68 -12.01
N ASN A 111 -11.72 5.07 -10.87
CA ASN A 111 -12.17 6.44 -10.61
C ASN A 111 -11.10 7.35 -9.98
N ILE A 112 -9.88 6.83 -9.76
CA ILE A 112 -8.76 7.61 -9.23
C ILE A 112 -8.02 8.26 -10.40
N GLN A 113 -7.92 9.60 -10.38
CA GLN A 113 -7.11 10.35 -11.32
C GLN A 113 -5.69 10.47 -10.79
N LEU A 114 -4.70 10.15 -11.63
CA LEU A 114 -3.29 10.15 -11.29
C LEU A 114 -2.56 11.12 -12.21
N LEU A 115 -1.73 11.97 -11.62
CA LEU A 115 -0.84 12.88 -12.32
C LEU A 115 0.57 12.28 -12.27
N CYS A 116 1.09 11.89 -13.43
CA CYS A 116 2.47 11.47 -13.56
C CYS A 116 3.34 12.71 -13.82
N ILE A 117 4.37 12.90 -13.01
CA ILE A 117 5.34 13.99 -13.15
C ILE A 117 6.72 13.37 -13.27
N THR A 118 7.39 13.65 -14.37
CA THR A 118 8.79 13.26 -14.63
C THR A 118 9.70 14.47 -14.85
N ASP A 119 9.13 15.68 -14.81
CA ASP A 119 9.88 16.92 -14.78
C ASP A 119 10.60 17.08 -13.43
N LEU A 120 11.91 17.27 -13.47
CA LEU A 120 12.75 17.22 -12.26
C LEU A 120 12.47 18.41 -11.32
N GLU A 121 12.25 19.60 -11.85
CA GLU A 121 12.00 20.78 -11.03
C GLU A 121 10.64 20.70 -10.35
N MET A 122 9.61 20.27 -11.07
CA MET A 122 8.29 20.03 -10.48
C MET A 122 8.31 18.90 -9.44
N VAL A 123 9.06 17.81 -9.69
CA VAL A 123 9.24 16.75 -8.68
C VAL A 123 9.92 17.29 -7.43
N LYS A 124 10.96 18.12 -7.56
CA LYS A 124 11.60 18.79 -6.41
C LYS A 124 10.59 19.63 -5.65
N GLU A 125 9.79 20.46 -6.34
CA GLU A 125 8.77 21.29 -5.69
C GLU A 125 7.73 20.47 -4.93
N VAL A 126 7.23 19.38 -5.53
CA VAL A 126 6.25 18.49 -4.89
C VAL A 126 6.83 17.81 -3.65
N ILE A 127 8.09 17.34 -3.70
CA ILE A 127 8.76 16.68 -2.57
C ILE A 127 9.01 17.67 -1.41
N HIS A 128 9.31 18.94 -1.71
CA HIS A 128 9.52 19.98 -0.70
C HIS A 128 8.20 20.57 -0.18
N CYS A 129 7.05 20.22 -0.75
CA CYS A 129 5.77 20.74 -0.30
C CYS A 129 5.40 20.16 1.07
N THR A 130 5.33 21.03 2.08
CA THR A 130 4.93 20.70 3.45
C THR A 130 3.43 20.79 3.70
N SER A 131 2.65 21.10 2.66
CA SER A 131 1.21 21.28 2.78
C SER A 131 0.50 19.97 3.13
N LEU A 132 -0.36 20.02 4.16
CA LEU A 132 -1.24 18.91 4.53
C LEU A 132 -2.24 18.54 3.42
N ASN A 133 -2.43 19.43 2.42
CA ASN A 133 -3.32 19.18 1.28
C ASN A 133 -2.73 18.17 0.28
N LEU A 134 -1.40 17.98 0.24
CA LEU A 134 -0.71 16.95 -0.54
C LEU A 134 -0.37 15.74 0.34
N GLY A 135 -1.37 15.27 1.09
CA GLY A 135 -1.24 14.10 1.94
C GLY A 135 -1.15 12.77 1.19
N LYS A 136 -1.06 11.68 1.94
CA LYS A 136 -1.14 10.30 1.48
C LYS A 136 -2.47 10.06 0.75
N PRO A 137 -2.45 9.44 -0.44
CA PRO A 137 -3.68 9.10 -1.15
C PRO A 137 -4.62 8.23 -0.32
N THR A 138 -5.93 8.52 -0.38
CA THR A 138 -6.95 7.78 0.38
C THR A 138 -7.05 6.31 0.00
N TYR A 139 -6.62 5.92 -1.20
CA TYR A 139 -6.58 4.50 -1.59
C TYR A 139 -5.58 3.70 -0.74
N LEU A 140 -4.60 4.34 -0.10
CA LEU A 140 -3.65 3.66 0.79
C LEU A 140 -4.31 3.19 2.10
N SER A 141 -5.23 3.97 2.66
CA SER A 141 -5.97 3.60 3.87
C SER A 141 -7.25 2.83 3.57
N THR A 142 -7.77 2.90 2.34
CA THR A 142 -9.00 2.22 1.94
C THR A 142 -8.71 0.92 1.18
N GLU A 143 -8.30 0.98 -0.07
CA GLU A 143 -8.08 -0.21 -0.90
C GLU A 143 -6.84 -1.02 -0.49
N ARG A 144 -5.80 -0.35 0.00
CA ARG A 144 -4.64 -0.98 0.66
C ARG A 144 -4.80 -1.10 2.17
N GLY A 145 -6.00 -0.80 2.71
CA GLY A 145 -6.33 -0.89 4.13
C GLY A 145 -5.98 -2.23 4.78
N PRO A 146 -6.30 -3.38 4.18
CA PRO A 146 -5.92 -4.69 4.74
C PRO A 146 -4.42 -4.89 4.98
N LEU A 147 -3.56 -4.18 4.22
CA LEU A 147 -2.10 -4.28 4.33
C LEU A 147 -1.50 -3.17 5.19
N LEU A 148 -2.01 -1.94 5.06
CA LEU A 148 -1.40 -0.73 5.65
C LEU A 148 -2.16 -0.20 6.87
N GLY A 149 -3.37 -0.69 7.09
CA GLY A 149 -4.31 -0.19 8.08
C GLY A 149 -4.46 1.34 8.00
N ARG A 150 -4.70 1.93 9.17
CA ARG A 150 -4.52 3.37 9.40
C ARG A 150 -3.13 3.62 10.01
N GLY A 151 -2.07 3.13 9.37
CA GLY A 151 -0.68 3.29 9.84
C GLY A 151 0.01 4.56 9.31
N ILE A 152 1.29 4.69 9.63
CA ILE A 152 2.13 5.84 9.28
C ILE A 152 2.28 6.05 7.76
N LEU A 153 2.07 4.98 6.98
CA LEU A 153 2.16 4.98 5.53
C LEU A 153 0.87 5.45 4.84
N SER A 154 -0.28 5.35 5.51
CA SER A 154 -1.61 5.60 4.94
C SER A 154 -2.36 6.78 5.58
N SER A 155 -1.91 7.22 6.76
CA SER A 155 -2.54 8.30 7.54
C SER A 155 -2.06 9.70 7.14
N ASN A 156 -2.88 10.71 7.46
CA ASN A 156 -2.59 12.13 7.25
C ASN A 156 -2.90 12.97 8.51
N GLY A 157 -2.43 14.22 8.51
CA GLY A 157 -2.81 15.21 9.52
C GLY A 157 -2.34 14.88 10.94
N PRO A 158 -3.10 15.25 11.98
CA PRO A 158 -2.75 15.02 13.38
C PRO A 158 -2.50 13.55 13.71
N TYR A 159 -3.28 12.65 13.11
CA TYR A 159 -3.15 11.21 13.36
C TYR A 159 -1.81 10.64 12.85
N TRP A 160 -1.37 11.08 11.66
CA TRP A 160 -0.03 10.76 11.17
C TRP A 160 1.07 11.38 12.04
N ALA A 161 0.91 12.64 12.45
CA ALA A 161 1.90 13.35 13.27
C ALA A 161 2.11 12.66 14.63
N TYR A 162 1.03 12.21 15.26
CA TYR A 162 1.05 11.42 16.49
C TYR A 162 1.85 10.11 16.33
N GLN A 163 1.50 9.31 15.32
CA GLN A 163 2.22 8.06 15.05
C GLN A 163 3.71 8.31 14.74
N ARG A 164 4.03 9.36 13.96
CA ARG A 164 5.41 9.73 13.65
C ARG A 164 6.18 10.13 14.91
N LYS A 165 5.56 10.86 15.84
CA LYS A 165 6.17 11.29 17.10
C LYS A 165 6.55 10.12 18.00
N ILE A 166 5.72 9.06 18.02
CA ILE A 166 5.97 7.84 18.79
C ILE A 166 7.05 6.98 18.14
N ILE A 167 6.97 6.78 16.82
CA ILE A 167 7.81 5.80 16.11
C ILE A 167 9.20 6.36 15.79
N ALA A 168 9.33 7.64 15.42
CA ALA A 168 10.59 8.20 14.92
C ALA A 168 11.78 8.12 15.89
N PRO A 169 11.63 8.33 17.22
CA PRO A 169 12.75 8.22 18.16
C PRO A 169 13.44 6.86 18.17
N GLU A 170 12.69 5.80 17.88
CA GLU A 170 13.23 4.43 17.84
C GLU A 170 14.12 4.16 16.63
N PHE A 171 14.14 5.06 15.65
CA PHE A 171 15.02 5.03 14.49
C PHE A 171 16.16 6.06 14.57
N TYR A 172 16.41 6.66 15.73
CA TYR A 172 17.57 7.54 15.92
C TYR A 172 18.88 6.75 15.96
N VAL A 173 19.97 7.40 15.57
CA VAL A 173 21.29 6.76 15.39
C VAL A 173 21.71 5.91 16.59
N HIS A 174 21.48 6.37 17.82
CA HIS A 174 21.84 5.63 19.03
C HIS A 174 21.01 4.33 19.20
N ARG A 175 19.73 4.33 18.81
CA ARG A 175 18.86 3.14 18.81
C ARG A 175 19.28 2.17 17.71
N VAL A 176 19.50 2.68 16.50
CA VAL A 176 19.92 1.87 15.34
C VAL A 176 21.27 1.20 15.60
N LYS A 177 22.22 1.89 16.24
CA LYS A 177 23.50 1.29 16.67
C LYS A 177 23.31 0.04 17.54
N GLY A 178 22.29 0.02 18.39
CA GLY A 178 21.95 -1.16 19.20
C GLY A 178 21.48 -2.37 18.39
N MET A 179 21.00 -2.16 17.16
CA MET A 179 20.50 -3.22 16.27
C MET A 179 21.56 -3.76 15.30
N VAL A 180 22.72 -3.10 15.16
CA VAL A 180 23.75 -3.45 14.16
C VAL A 180 24.28 -4.86 14.34
N ASN A 181 24.53 -5.30 15.58
CA ASN A 181 25.04 -6.64 15.84
C ASN A 181 24.05 -7.72 15.38
N LEU A 182 22.76 -7.51 15.66
CA LEU A 182 21.68 -8.38 15.19
C LEU A 182 21.62 -8.42 13.66
N MET A 183 21.73 -7.27 12.99
CA MET A 183 21.76 -7.21 11.52
C MET A 183 22.95 -7.99 10.94
N ALA A 184 24.13 -7.86 11.57
CA ALA A 184 25.33 -8.57 11.17
C ALA A 184 25.20 -10.08 11.38
N GLU A 185 24.67 -10.53 12.52
CA GLU A 185 24.43 -11.95 12.82
C GLU A 185 23.47 -12.61 11.83
N SER A 186 22.35 -11.95 11.51
CA SER A 186 21.39 -12.40 10.49
C SER A 186 22.06 -12.51 9.12
N THR A 187 22.88 -11.51 8.75
CA THR A 187 23.60 -11.50 7.46
C THR A 187 24.64 -12.62 7.39
N LEU A 188 25.42 -12.83 8.45
CA LEU A 188 26.40 -13.92 8.54
C LEU A 188 25.71 -15.29 8.45
N THR A 189 24.52 -15.43 9.03
CA THR A 189 23.73 -16.66 8.92
C THR A 189 23.36 -16.95 7.47
N MET A 190 22.88 -15.96 6.73
CA MET A 190 22.61 -16.10 5.29
C MET A 190 23.88 -16.44 4.51
N LEU A 191 25.00 -15.74 4.75
CA LEU A 191 26.27 -16.00 4.06
C LEU A 191 26.78 -17.43 4.27
N ARG A 192 26.66 -17.98 5.49
CA ARG A 192 26.99 -19.39 5.75
C ARG A 192 26.16 -20.35 4.91
N THR A 193 24.89 -20.03 4.64
CA THR A 193 24.08 -20.86 3.74
C THR A 193 24.60 -20.84 2.30
N TRP A 194 25.15 -19.71 1.85
CA TRP A 194 25.78 -19.59 0.53
C TRP A 194 27.11 -20.33 0.47
N GLU A 195 27.93 -20.23 1.52
CA GLU A 195 29.18 -20.99 1.67
C GLU A 195 28.90 -22.50 1.57
N ASN A 196 27.93 -23.01 2.34
CA ASN A 196 27.54 -24.43 2.30
C ASN A 196 27.07 -24.87 0.91
N ARG A 197 26.29 -24.04 0.20
CA ARG A 197 25.84 -24.32 -1.19
C ARG A 197 27.05 -24.36 -2.14
N SER A 198 28.02 -23.46 -1.94
CA SER A 198 29.26 -23.41 -2.72
C SER A 198 30.13 -24.64 -2.50
N GLU A 199 30.28 -25.10 -1.25
CA GLU A 199 31.08 -26.29 -0.93
C GLU A 199 30.46 -27.58 -1.47
N SER A 200 29.13 -27.63 -1.58
CA SER A 200 28.40 -28.80 -2.11
C SER A 200 28.44 -28.94 -3.64
N SER A 201 28.99 -27.95 -4.35
CA SER A 201 29.01 -27.93 -5.82
C SER A 201 30.44 -27.91 -6.34
N GLU A 202 30.76 -28.79 -7.31
CA GLU A 202 32.05 -28.71 -8.00
C GLU A 202 32.04 -27.56 -9.02
N GLY A 203 32.76 -26.47 -8.72
CA GLY A 203 32.98 -25.35 -9.64
C GLY A 203 32.29 -24.04 -9.25
N LYS A 204 31.88 -23.25 -10.25
CA LYS A 204 31.20 -21.96 -10.02
C LYS A 204 29.73 -22.20 -9.69
N VAL A 205 29.26 -21.60 -8.59
CA VAL A 205 27.84 -21.68 -8.18
C VAL A 205 27.12 -20.39 -8.52
N GLU A 206 26.03 -20.52 -9.27
CA GLU A 206 25.07 -19.44 -9.49
C GLU A 206 24.03 -19.46 -8.36
N ILE A 207 23.91 -18.35 -7.63
CA ILE A 207 22.98 -18.21 -6.50
C ILE A 207 21.93 -17.16 -6.85
N ARG A 208 20.66 -17.57 -6.84
CA ARG A 208 19.53 -16.65 -6.92
C ARG A 208 19.31 -15.99 -5.55
N VAL A 209 19.59 -14.69 -5.45
CA VAL A 209 19.64 -13.97 -4.16
C VAL A 209 18.33 -13.30 -3.71
N ASP A 210 17.30 -13.23 -4.55
CA ASP A 210 16.09 -12.45 -4.23
C ASP A 210 15.28 -13.02 -3.05
N GLU A 211 15.19 -14.36 -2.96
CA GLU A 211 14.56 -15.05 -1.84
C GLU A 211 15.40 -14.95 -0.56
N ASP A 212 16.73 -15.04 -0.69
CA ASP A 212 17.66 -14.97 0.44
C ASP A 212 17.67 -13.55 1.05
N PHE A 213 17.72 -12.48 0.23
CA PHE A 213 17.63 -11.10 0.72
C PHE A 213 16.28 -10.74 1.32
N ARG A 214 15.21 -11.32 0.77
CA ARG A 214 13.86 -11.16 1.32
C ARG A 214 13.75 -11.81 2.70
N SER A 215 14.29 -13.02 2.83
CA SER A 215 14.34 -13.76 4.09
C SER A 215 15.23 -13.05 5.12
N LEU A 216 16.40 -12.55 4.70
CA LEU A 216 17.30 -11.76 5.55
C LEU A 216 16.60 -10.50 6.09
N SER A 217 15.91 -9.75 5.24
CA SER A 217 15.18 -8.55 5.66
C SER A 217 14.05 -8.89 6.64
N ALA A 218 13.32 -9.98 6.39
CA ALA A 218 12.26 -10.45 7.27
C ALA A 218 12.81 -10.89 8.64
N ASP A 219 13.92 -11.62 8.69
CA ASP A 219 14.58 -12.04 9.93
C ASP A 219 15.07 -10.83 10.74
N ILE A 220 15.79 -9.90 10.10
CA ILE A 220 16.28 -8.67 10.75
C ILE A 220 15.13 -7.87 11.35
N ILE A 221 14.08 -7.59 10.58
CA ILE A 221 12.94 -6.81 11.07
C ILE A 221 12.21 -7.59 12.16
N SER A 222 12.06 -8.91 12.04
CA SER A 222 11.40 -9.73 13.05
C SER A 222 12.12 -9.69 14.38
N ARG A 223 13.45 -9.84 14.37
CA ARG A 223 14.27 -9.77 15.59
C ARG A 223 14.28 -8.36 16.19
N ALA A 224 14.39 -7.33 15.36
CA ALA A 224 14.40 -5.93 15.84
C ALA A 224 13.03 -5.50 16.41
N CYS A 225 11.93 -5.91 15.77
CA CYS A 225 10.57 -5.56 16.17
C CYS A 225 10.08 -6.37 17.37
N PHE A 226 10.25 -7.69 17.31
CA PHE A 226 9.58 -8.62 18.22
C PHE A 226 10.52 -9.29 19.22
N GLY A 227 11.83 -9.04 19.12
CA GLY A 227 12.82 -9.54 20.08
C GLY A 227 12.76 -11.06 20.21
N ARG A 228 12.32 -11.55 21.38
CA ARG A 228 12.19 -12.99 21.67
C ARG A 228 11.05 -13.66 20.90
N SER A 229 10.04 -12.90 20.50
CA SER A 229 8.91 -13.38 19.71
C SER A 229 9.16 -13.24 18.20
N TYR A 230 10.43 -13.23 17.77
CA TYR A 230 10.79 -13.05 16.35
C TYR A 230 10.19 -14.14 15.46
N VAL A 231 10.06 -15.38 15.96
CA VAL A 231 9.44 -16.49 15.21
C VAL A 231 7.97 -16.19 14.90
N GLN A 232 7.22 -15.62 15.86
CA GLN A 232 5.86 -15.13 15.61
C GLN A 232 5.87 -13.96 14.62
N GLY A 233 6.86 -13.07 14.72
CA GLY A 233 7.11 -11.98 13.78
C GLY A 233 7.29 -12.47 12.33
N GLU A 234 8.13 -13.48 12.11
CA GLU A 234 8.37 -14.08 10.80
C GLU A 234 7.09 -14.66 10.20
N ASN A 235 6.27 -15.32 11.02
CA ASN A 235 4.96 -15.82 10.59
C ASN A 235 4.00 -14.68 10.19
N ILE A 236 4.01 -13.56 10.91
CA ILE A 236 3.25 -12.35 10.54
C ILE A 236 3.75 -11.81 9.19
N PHE A 237 5.06 -11.68 8.99
CA PHE A 237 5.64 -11.21 7.72
C PHE A 237 5.31 -12.13 6.54
N SER A 238 5.34 -13.45 6.74
CA SER A 238 4.96 -14.42 5.71
C SER A 238 3.48 -14.26 5.29
N LYS A 239 2.57 -14.03 6.24
CA LYS A 239 1.17 -13.73 5.93
C LYS A 239 0.99 -12.37 5.25
N LEU A 240 1.70 -11.33 5.70
CA LEU A 240 1.69 -10.02 5.05
C LEU A 240 2.19 -10.10 3.60
N GLN A 241 3.20 -10.93 3.33
CA GLN A 241 3.70 -11.17 1.99
C GLN A 241 2.65 -11.87 1.12
N SER A 242 1.99 -12.91 1.67
CA SER A 242 0.89 -13.60 0.99
C SER A 242 -0.25 -12.62 0.64
N LEU A 243 -0.61 -11.75 1.59
CA LEU A 243 -1.60 -10.70 1.39
C LEU A 243 -1.16 -9.71 0.31
N GLN A 244 0.09 -9.25 0.34
CA GLN A 244 0.66 -8.35 -0.67
C GLN A 244 0.60 -8.97 -2.08
N GLN A 245 0.94 -10.25 -2.23
CA GLN A 245 0.90 -10.98 -3.50
C GLN A 245 -0.52 -11.15 -4.05
N ILE A 246 -1.51 -11.36 -3.19
CA ILE A 246 -2.90 -11.44 -3.62
C ILE A 246 -3.36 -10.04 -4.05
N MET A 247 -3.13 -9.03 -3.21
CA MET A 247 -3.55 -7.66 -3.50
C MET A 247 -2.85 -7.05 -4.72
N SER A 248 -1.66 -7.50 -5.11
CA SER A 248 -0.98 -7.02 -6.33
C SER A 248 -1.70 -7.43 -7.62
N LYS A 249 -2.58 -8.43 -7.57
CA LYS A 249 -3.38 -8.91 -8.72
C LYS A 249 -4.71 -8.18 -8.85
N GLY A 250 -5.11 -7.41 -7.83
CA GLY A 250 -6.37 -6.66 -7.80
C GLY A 250 -6.29 -5.34 -8.57
N ASN A 251 -7.44 -4.84 -9.00
CA ASN A 251 -7.57 -3.51 -9.59
C ASN A 251 -7.79 -2.46 -8.49
N ILE A 252 -7.09 -1.33 -8.59
CA ILE A 252 -7.22 -0.17 -7.69
C ILE A 252 -8.13 0.87 -8.33
N GLY A 253 -8.96 1.51 -7.52
CA GLY A 253 -9.84 2.62 -7.87
C GLY A 253 -11.18 2.21 -8.49
N VAL A 254 -11.47 0.91 -8.63
CA VAL A 254 -12.76 0.43 -9.14
C VAL A 254 -13.79 0.41 -7.99
N PRO A 255 -14.82 1.27 -8.02
CA PRO A 255 -15.76 1.41 -6.91
C PRO A 255 -16.50 0.11 -6.59
N GLY A 256 -16.65 -0.20 -5.30
CA GLY A 256 -17.44 -1.34 -4.84
C GLY A 256 -16.76 -2.71 -4.98
N LEU A 257 -15.79 -2.86 -5.88
CA LEU A 257 -15.17 -4.15 -6.21
C LEU A 257 -14.57 -4.86 -4.99
N ARG A 258 -13.99 -4.12 -4.05
CA ARG A 258 -13.40 -4.65 -2.81
C ARG A 258 -14.40 -5.29 -1.84
N TYR A 259 -15.69 -4.97 -1.94
CA TYR A 259 -16.73 -5.45 -1.03
C TYR A 259 -17.47 -6.69 -1.55
N ILE A 260 -17.21 -7.07 -2.81
CA ILE A 260 -17.87 -8.22 -3.42
C ILE A 260 -17.28 -9.51 -2.82
N PRO A 261 -18.09 -10.43 -2.28
CA PRO A 261 -17.60 -11.63 -1.61
C PRO A 261 -17.15 -12.73 -2.59
N ASN A 262 -16.26 -12.39 -3.52
CA ASN A 262 -15.64 -13.34 -4.45
C ASN A 262 -14.46 -14.08 -3.78
N LYS A 263 -13.93 -15.13 -4.43
CA LYS A 263 -12.82 -15.93 -3.87
C LYS A 263 -11.61 -15.08 -3.47
N HIS A 264 -11.24 -14.12 -4.32
CA HIS A 264 -10.10 -13.24 -4.13
C HIS A 264 -10.25 -12.35 -2.87
N ASN A 265 -11.37 -11.64 -2.73
CA ASN A 265 -11.64 -10.76 -1.61
C ASN A 265 -11.84 -11.54 -0.31
N ARG A 266 -12.47 -12.72 -0.35
CA ARG A 266 -12.60 -13.59 0.83
C ARG A 266 -11.24 -14.03 1.36
N GLU A 267 -10.28 -14.28 0.48
CA GLU A 267 -8.91 -14.64 0.85
C GLU A 267 -8.18 -13.45 1.49
N ILE A 268 -8.34 -12.25 0.94
CA ILE A 268 -7.85 -10.99 1.53
C ILE A 268 -8.41 -10.82 2.95
N TRP A 269 -9.74 -10.90 3.14
CA TRP A 269 -10.38 -10.74 4.45
C TRP A 269 -10.02 -11.84 5.45
N LYS A 270 -9.68 -13.04 4.96
CA LYS A 270 -9.19 -14.13 5.81
C LYS A 270 -7.78 -13.79 6.31
N LEU A 271 -6.87 -13.43 5.41
CA LEU A 271 -5.49 -13.08 5.76
C LEU A 271 -5.41 -11.86 6.66
N GLU A 272 -6.18 -10.81 6.38
CA GLU A 272 -6.31 -9.61 7.22
C GLU A 272 -6.66 -9.98 8.65
N ARG A 273 -7.74 -10.76 8.86
CA ARG A 273 -8.17 -11.21 10.20
C ARG A 273 -7.13 -12.09 10.90
N GLU A 274 -6.45 -12.97 10.16
CA GLU A 274 -5.39 -13.81 10.72
C GLU A 274 -4.19 -12.97 11.18
N ILE A 275 -3.76 -11.99 10.36
CA ILE A 275 -2.67 -11.08 10.69
C ILE A 275 -3.02 -10.25 11.92
N ASP A 276 -4.21 -9.64 11.95
CA ASP A 276 -4.66 -8.84 13.10
C ASP A 276 -4.71 -9.67 14.39
N SER A 277 -5.23 -10.90 14.31
CA SER A 277 -5.26 -11.82 15.45
C SER A 277 -3.85 -12.15 15.95
N MET A 278 -2.91 -12.42 15.06
CA MET A 278 -1.52 -12.74 15.43
C MET A 278 -0.79 -11.54 16.03
N ILE A 279 -1.00 -10.34 15.49
CA ILE A 279 -0.43 -9.11 16.06
C ILE A 279 -0.99 -8.91 17.47
N LEU A 280 -2.30 -9.06 17.66
CA LEU A 280 -2.95 -8.94 18.98
C LEU A 280 -2.46 -10.01 19.96
N GLU A 281 -2.22 -11.24 19.51
CA GLU A 281 -1.64 -12.30 20.34
C GLU A 281 -0.22 -11.95 20.79
N VAL A 282 0.62 -11.43 19.89
CA VAL A 282 1.98 -10.97 20.22
C VAL A 282 1.96 -9.80 21.20
N VAL A 283 0.98 -8.89 21.10
CA VAL A 283 0.82 -7.79 22.06
C VAL A 283 0.35 -8.31 23.42
N LYS A 284 -0.63 -9.23 23.45
CA LYS A 284 -1.22 -9.76 24.70
C LYS A 284 -0.32 -10.74 25.45
N SER A 285 0.50 -11.51 24.74
CA SER A 285 1.40 -12.52 25.32
C SER A 285 2.61 -11.91 26.04
N ARG A 286 2.82 -10.60 25.94
CA ARG A 286 3.90 -9.89 26.63
C ARG A 286 3.65 -9.83 28.13
N SER A 287 4.55 -10.45 28.89
CA SER A 287 4.53 -10.46 30.35
C SER A 287 5.07 -9.14 30.95
N ASP A 288 4.79 -8.87 32.23
CA ASP A 288 5.38 -7.71 32.93
C ASP A 288 6.92 -7.78 33.00
N ASP A 289 7.51 -8.99 32.96
CA ASP A 289 8.96 -9.21 32.88
C ASP A 289 9.55 -8.89 31.49
N ASP A 290 8.77 -9.04 30.41
CA ASP A 290 9.19 -8.65 29.05
C ASP A 290 9.22 -7.14 28.84
N LYS A 291 8.50 -6.36 29.67
CA LYS A 291 8.56 -4.89 29.66
C LYS A 291 9.95 -4.35 30.01
N ASN A 292 10.77 -5.15 30.69
CA ASN A 292 12.15 -4.79 31.06
C ASN A 292 13.15 -4.94 29.90
N LYS A 293 12.78 -5.51 28.74
CA LYS A 293 13.64 -5.58 27.55
C LYS A 293 13.05 -4.78 26.38
N CYS A 294 13.81 -3.78 25.94
CA CYS A 294 13.41 -2.80 24.94
C CYS A 294 13.58 -3.32 23.50
N ASP A 295 12.63 -4.10 22.99
CA ASP A 295 12.45 -4.21 21.54
C ASP A 295 11.62 -3.03 20.99
N LEU A 296 11.60 -2.88 19.66
CA LEU A 296 10.91 -1.74 19.03
C LEU A 296 9.40 -1.76 19.32
N LEU A 297 8.77 -2.93 19.34
CA LEU A 297 7.34 -3.04 19.67
C LEU A 297 7.06 -2.57 21.10
N GLN A 298 7.88 -2.98 22.08
CA GLN A 298 7.73 -2.54 23.46
C GLN A 298 7.87 -1.02 23.59
N SER A 299 8.87 -0.47 22.91
CA SER A 299 9.15 0.97 22.95
C SER A 299 7.98 1.78 22.36
N ILE A 300 7.37 1.29 21.28
CA ILE A 300 6.17 1.89 20.69
C ILE A 300 4.97 1.80 21.64
N LEU A 301 4.74 0.64 22.28
CA LEU A 301 3.62 0.45 23.21
C LEU A 301 3.76 1.36 24.43
N SER A 302 4.93 1.39 25.06
CA SER A 302 5.20 2.25 26.23
C SER A 302 5.13 3.74 25.89
N ALA A 303 5.60 4.13 24.70
CA ALA A 303 5.42 5.50 24.23
C ALA A 303 3.93 5.83 24.04
N ALA A 304 3.15 4.96 23.40
CA ALA A 304 1.71 5.16 23.22
C ALA A 304 0.95 5.29 24.56
N GLU A 305 1.31 4.49 25.57
CA GLU A 305 0.75 4.59 26.93
C GLU A 305 1.12 5.92 27.62
N SER A 306 2.38 6.35 27.49
CA SER A 306 2.87 7.59 28.11
C SER A 306 2.28 8.87 27.51
N TYR A 307 1.85 8.81 26.23
CA TYR A 307 1.22 9.91 25.52
C TYR A 307 -0.30 9.98 25.72
N GLY A 308 -0.84 9.22 26.70
CA GLY A 308 -2.24 8.97 27.00
C GLY A 308 -3.28 9.97 26.48
N ASP A 309 -4.37 9.45 25.91
CA ASP A 309 -5.64 10.12 25.59
C ASP A 309 -5.54 11.64 25.36
N ASN A 310 -4.67 12.06 24.44
CA ASN A 310 -4.70 13.43 23.97
C ASN A 310 -6.06 13.62 23.27
N SER A 311 -6.90 14.46 23.87
CA SER A 311 -8.26 14.83 23.46
C SER A 311 -8.39 15.45 22.05
N ASP A 312 -7.27 15.55 21.33
CA ASP A 312 -7.19 16.00 19.94
C ASP A 312 -7.29 14.84 18.93
N ILE A 313 -7.38 13.59 19.40
CA ILE A 313 -7.64 12.42 18.56
C ILE A 313 -9.17 12.24 18.45
N PRO A 314 -9.77 12.25 17.24
CA PRO A 314 -11.21 12.05 17.09
C PRO A 314 -11.65 10.72 17.74
N ALA A 315 -12.71 10.78 18.56
CA ALA A 315 -13.28 9.65 19.29
C ALA A 315 -13.88 8.52 18.42
N ASP A 316 -13.59 8.47 17.12
CA ASP A 316 -14.01 7.42 16.18
C ASP A 316 -13.21 6.11 16.35
N ILE A 317 -12.30 6.06 17.32
CA ILE A 317 -11.27 5.03 17.47
C ILE A 317 -11.45 4.30 18.80
N SER A 318 -12.46 3.43 18.86
CA SER A 318 -12.57 2.28 19.76
C SER A 318 -12.97 1.04 18.96
#